data_AF-A0A098S0G0-F1
#
_entry.id   AF-A0A098S0G0-F1
#
_cell.length_a   1.000
_cell.length_b   1.000
_cell.length_c   1.000
_cell.angle_alpha   90.00
_cell.angle_beta   90.00
_cell.angle_gamma   90.00
#
_symmetry.space_group_name_H-M   'P 1'
#
loop_
_entity.id
_entity.type
_entity.pdbx_description
1 polymer ?
#
loop_
_entity_poly.entity_id
_entity_poly.type
_entity_poly.pdbx_seq_one_letter_code
_entity_poly.pdbx_strand_id
1 'polypeptide(L)' 'MAAEGIKFTNFYVTSPVCSPSRTARLTGRYQVRSGVTRVFFPNSLQGIDSTEYTMAELFK' A
#
# COMPACT_ATOMS: atom_id res chain seq x y z
N MET A 1 1.05 13.49 -19.17
CA MET A 1 1.90 12.80 -18.13
C MET A 1 3.27 13.45 -18.08
N ALA A 2 3.94 13.55 -16.91
CA ALA A 2 5.24 14.19 -16.62
C ALA A 2 5.53 15.56 -17.28
N ALA A 3 5.54 15.67 -18.61
CA ALA A 3 5.63 16.91 -19.39
C ALA A 3 4.50 17.91 -19.10
N GLU A 4 3.32 17.44 -18.72
CA GLU A 4 2.15 18.27 -18.40
C GLU A 4 1.84 18.27 -16.89
N GLY A 5 2.78 17.84 -16.05
CA GLY A 5 2.52 17.66 -14.62
C GLY A 5 3.75 17.74 -13.75
N ILE A 6 3.63 17.23 -12.52
CA ILE A 6 4.69 17.27 -11.52
C ILE A 6 5.42 15.93 -11.51
N LYS A 7 6.76 15.97 -11.56
CA LYS A 7 7.63 14.81 -11.37
C LYS A 7 8.34 14.92 -10.04
N PHE A 8 7.97 14.08 -9.08
CA PHE A 8 8.72 13.93 -7.84
C PHE A 8 10.01 13.15 -8.11
N THR A 9 11.16 13.77 -7.89
CA THR A 9 12.48 13.10 -7.98
C THR A 9 12.75 12.20 -6.77
N ASN A 10 12.01 12.43 -5.68
CA ASN A 10 12.07 11.68 -4.43
C ASN A 10 10.66 11.23 -4.03
N PHE A 11 10.27 10.02 -4.42
CA PHE A 11 9.01 9.39 -4.01
C PHE A 11 9.33 8.01 -3.42
N TYR A 12 9.20 7.89 -2.11
CA TYR A 12 9.56 6.67 -1.38
C TYR A 12 8.33 5.86 -1.01
N VAL A 13 8.51 4.55 -0.93
CA VAL A 13 7.53 3.61 -0.39
C VAL A 13 8.06 3.04 0.91
N THR A 14 7.16 2.66 1.81
CA THR A 14 7.51 2.14 3.13
C THR A 14 8.08 0.73 3.12
N SER A 15 8.02 0.03 1.99
CA SER A 15 8.59 -1.30 1.78
C SER A 15 8.98 -1.54 0.32
N PRO A 16 10.10 -2.23 0.04
CA PRO A 16 10.58 -2.50 -1.30
C PRO A 16 9.88 -3.68 -2.01
N VAL A 17 8.83 -4.27 -1.41
CA VAL A 17 8.12 -5.44 -1.99
C VAL A 17 6.62 -5.22 -2.10
N CYS A 18 5.98 -6.00 -2.98
CA CYS A 18 4.66 -5.69 -3.52
C CYS A 18 3.54 -5.58 -2.47
N SER A 19 3.25 -6.65 -1.70
CA SER A 19 2.16 -6.69 -0.71
C SER A 19 2.25 -5.55 0.31
N PRO A 20 3.34 -5.39 1.08
CA PRO A 20 3.46 -4.30 2.05
C PRO A 20 3.42 -2.91 1.42
N SER A 21 4.06 -2.71 0.25
CA SER A 21 4.06 -1.41 -0.45
C SER A 21 2.65 -1.01 -0.89
N ARG A 22 1.86 -1.96 -1.42
CA ARG A 22 0.48 -1.71 -1.83
C ARG A 22 -0.43 -1.46 -0.63
N THR A 23 -0.32 -2.26 0.43
CA THR A 23 -1.12 -2.05 1.65
C THR A 23 -0.87 -0.65 2.21
N ALA A 24 0.39 -0.24 2.36
CA ALA A 24 0.70 1.08 2.89
C ALA A 24 0.17 2.22 2.01
N ARG A 25 0.20 2.05 0.67
CA ARG A 25 -0.39 3.02 -0.27
C ARG A 25 -1.91 3.09 -0.14
N LEU A 26 -2.58 1.96 0.05
CA LEU A 26 -4.05 1.91 0.10
C LEU A 26 -4.60 2.45 1.43
N THR A 27 -3.94 2.15 2.55
CA THR A 27 -4.42 2.53 3.89
C THR A 27 -3.81 3.84 4.41
N GLY A 28 -2.76 4.36 3.74
CA GLY A 28 -2.01 5.54 4.21
C GLY A 28 -1.22 5.28 5.51
N ARG A 29 -1.09 4.01 5.92
CA ARG A 29 -0.44 3.59 7.17
C ARG A 29 0.80 2.79 6.88
N TYR A 30 1.77 2.79 7.79
CA TYR A 30 2.90 1.87 7.69
C TYR A 30 2.40 0.41 7.69
N GLN A 31 2.93 -0.40 6.78
CA GLN A 31 2.51 -1.79 6.56
C GLN A 31 2.55 -2.66 7.82
N VAL A 32 3.45 -2.37 8.76
CA VAL A 32 3.56 -3.07 10.06
C VAL A 32 2.32 -2.85 10.93
N ARG A 33 1.63 -1.72 10.77
CA ARG A 33 0.38 -1.41 11.50
C ARG A 33 -0.85 -2.05 10.88
N SER A 34 -0.76 -2.46 9.62
CA SER A 34 -1.81 -3.17 8.89
C SER A 34 -1.56 -4.68 8.79
N GLY A 35 -0.54 -5.20 9.50
CA GLY A 35 -0.23 -6.63 9.57
C GLY A 35 0.44 -7.23 8.31
N VAL A 36 0.61 -6.46 7.24
CA VAL A 36 1.20 -6.94 5.98
C VAL A 36 2.70 -6.64 5.95
N THR A 37 3.50 -7.54 6.52
CA THR A 37 4.97 -7.34 6.64
C THR A 37 5.80 -8.11 5.62
N ARG A 38 5.17 -9.00 4.84
CA ARG A 38 5.81 -9.88 3.87
C ARG A 38 5.01 -9.96 2.58
N VAL A 39 5.63 -10.52 1.54
CA VAL A 39 4.93 -10.87 0.29
C VAL A 39 3.95 -12.01 0.57
N PHE A 40 2.72 -11.87 0.06
CA PHE A 40 1.73 -12.92 0.07
C PHE A 40 1.81 -13.72 -1.24
N PHE A 41 1.86 -15.04 -1.10
CA PHE A 41 1.77 -16.02 -2.18
C PHE A 41 0.32 -16.51 -2.34
N PRO A 42 -0.03 -17.18 -3.46
CA PRO A 42 -1.40 -17.63 -3.72
C PRO A 42 -2.08 -18.42 -2.59
N ASN A 43 -1.31 -19.20 -1.82
CA ASN A 43 -1.82 -20.01 -0.70
C ASN A 43 -1.74 -19.29 0.66
N SER A 44 -1.51 -17.98 0.68
CA SER A 44 -1.46 -17.21 1.92
C SER A 44 -2.86 -17.04 2.47
N LEU A 45 -3.07 -17.44 3.72
CA LEU A 45 -4.35 -17.28 4.41
C LEU A 45 -4.54 -15.87 4.99
N GLN A 46 -3.48 -15.05 4.99
CA GLN A 46 -3.52 -13.67 5.48
C GLN A 46 -3.69 -12.69 4.32
N GLY A 47 -4.42 -11.60 4.58
CA GLY A 47 -4.63 -10.48 3.67
C GLY A 47 -4.49 -9.14 4.41
N ILE A 48 -4.98 -8.07 3.79
CA ILE A 48 -5.22 -6.80 4.50
C ILE A 48 -6.37 -7.05 5.48
N ASP A 49 -6.25 -6.56 6.72
CA ASP A 49 -7.32 -6.65 7.71
C ASP A 49 -8.59 -5.94 7.20
N SER A 50 -9.76 -6.58 7.35
CA SER A 50 -11.03 -6.02 6.87
C SER A 50 -11.47 -4.75 7.59
N THR A 51 -10.86 -4.41 8.72
CA THR A 51 -11.10 -3.18 9.47
C THR A 51 -10.25 -2.00 9.00
N GLU A 52 -9.26 -2.23 8.13
CA GLU A 52 -8.43 -1.15 7.58
C GLU A 52 -9.23 -0.31 6.58
N TYR A 53 -9.24 1.01 6.79
CA TYR A 53 -9.92 1.95 5.90
C TYR A 53 -9.01 2.34 4.74
N THR A 54 -9.48 2.16 3.53
CA THR A 54 -8.72 2.37 2.31
C THR A 54 -9.06 3.68 1.62
N MET A 55 -8.13 4.18 0.82
CA MET A 55 -8.35 5.34 -0.06
C MET A 55 -9.55 5.13 -1.00
N ALA A 56 -9.83 3.89 -1.42
CA ALA A 56 -11.01 3.60 -2.23
C ALA A 56 -12.32 3.83 -1.46
N GLU A 57 -12.34 3.56 -0.15
CA GLU A 57 -13.50 3.80 0.70
C GLU A 57 -13.65 5.28 1.08
N LEU A 58 -12.53 6.02 1.11
CA LEU A 58 -12.54 7.48 1.29
C LEU A 58 -13.20 8.21 0.12
N PHE A 59 -13.05 7.70 -1.10
CA PHE A 59 -13.56 8.33 -2.32
C PHE A 59 -14.81 7.65 -2.89
N LYS A 60 -15.51 6.83 -2.09
CA LYS A 60 -16.86 6.36 -2.44
C LYS A 60 -17.83 7.54 -2.49
#